data_AF-A0A1Q8ZNM0-F1
#
_entry.id   AF-A0A1Q8ZNM0-F1
#
_cell.length_a   1.000
_cell.length_b   1.000
_cell.length_c   1.000
_cell.angle_alpha   90.00
_cell.angle_beta   90.00
_cell.angle_gamma   90.00
#
_symmetry.space_group_name_H-M   'P 1'
#
loop_
_entity.id
_entity.type
_entity.pdbx_description
1 polymer ?
#
loop_
_entity_poly.entity_id
_entity_poly.type
_entity_poly.pdbx_seq_one_letter_code
_entity_poly.pdbx_strand_id
1 'polypeptide(L)'
;MPTANFPDRETVAAKLSTLGDEDVAFLRLLLENPTQDECLTEGLFVYLENAAQSRFLNSLKLGRCGEWLGNNAPARLQIRLMEISRSSQHAAYQAFRDGLVRSGGLERAYPKAAL
;
A
#
# COMPACT_ATOMS: atom_id res chain seq x y z
N MET A 1 -15.53 24.13 14.42
CA MET A 1 -15.49 23.35 13.16
C MET A 1 -15.24 21.91 13.56
N PRO A 2 -16.03 20.92 13.12
CA PRO A 2 -15.69 19.54 13.42
C PRO A 2 -14.40 19.23 12.66
N THR A 3 -13.32 18.97 13.40
CA THR A 3 -12.12 18.36 12.84
C THR A 3 -12.58 17.02 12.31
N ALA A 4 -12.74 16.89 10.99
CA ALA A 4 -12.96 15.59 10.38
C ALA A 4 -11.86 14.67 10.92
N ASN A 5 -12.27 13.58 11.57
CA ASN A 5 -11.36 12.65 12.23
C ASN A 5 -10.71 11.83 11.12
N PHE A 6 -9.79 12.47 10.40
CA PHE A 6 -9.03 11.83 9.34
C PHE A 6 -8.20 10.71 9.98
N PRO A 7 -8.16 9.52 9.37
CA PRO A 7 -7.37 8.43 9.90
C PRO A 7 -5.90 8.84 9.94
N ASP A 8 -5.19 8.47 11.00
CA ASP A 8 -3.75 8.66 11.08
C ASP A 8 -2.99 7.51 10.39
N ARG A 9 -1.70 7.74 10.14
CA ARG A 9 -0.82 6.76 9.48
C ARG A 9 -0.72 5.43 10.24
N GLU A 10 -0.84 5.44 11.58
CA GLU A 10 -0.76 4.23 12.40
C GLU A 10 -2.00 3.35 12.21
N THR A 11 -3.17 4.00 12.12
CA THR A 11 -4.45 3.36 11.80
C THR A 11 -4.36 2.72 10.42
N VAL A 12 -3.88 3.44 9.41
CA VAL A 12 -3.69 2.88 8.06
C VAL A 12 -2.73 1.69 8.10
N ALA A 13 -1.59 1.79 8.79
CA ALA A 13 -0.62 0.71 8.91
C ALA A 13 -1.22 -0.53 9.57
N ALA A 14 -2.03 -0.35 10.63
CA ALA A 14 -2.73 -1.43 11.30
C ALA A 14 -3.72 -2.12 10.35
N LYS A 15 -4.51 -1.36 9.58
CA LYS A 15 -5.47 -1.87 8.60
C LYS A 15 -4.79 -2.62 7.44
N LEU A 16 -3.66 -2.11 6.94
CA LEU A 16 -2.82 -2.81 5.95
C LEU A 16 -2.21 -4.10 6.52
N SER A 17 -1.95 -4.12 7.84
CA SER A 17 -1.45 -5.31 8.50
C SER A 17 -2.51 -6.39 8.68
N THR A 18 -3.80 -6.09 8.71
CA THR A 18 -4.82 -7.12 8.93
C THR A 18 -5.48 -7.55 7.63
N LEU A 19 -5.85 -6.59 6.77
CA LEU A 19 -6.62 -6.81 5.54
C LEU A 19 -7.85 -7.71 5.76
N GLY A 20 -8.52 -7.56 6.91
CA GLY A 20 -9.84 -8.14 7.14
C GLY A 20 -10.92 -7.41 6.36
N ASP A 21 -12.14 -7.95 6.32
CA ASP A 21 -13.23 -7.40 5.49
C ASP A 21 -13.56 -5.93 5.84
N GLU A 22 -13.64 -5.60 7.13
CA GLU A 22 -13.85 -4.22 7.59
C GLU A 22 -12.68 -3.30 7.25
N ASP A 23 -11.45 -3.83 7.31
CA ASP A 23 -10.24 -3.07 7.01
C ASP A 23 -10.12 -2.78 5.52
N VAL A 24 -10.49 -3.75 4.68
CA VAL A 24 -10.59 -3.61 3.22
C VAL A 24 -11.64 -2.57 2.85
N ALA A 25 -12.81 -2.58 3.50
CA ALA A 25 -13.84 -1.57 3.28
C ALA A 25 -13.33 -0.16 3.63
N PHE A 26 -12.66 -0.02 4.78
CA PHE A 26 -12.01 1.23 5.19
C PHE A 26 -10.95 1.71 4.18
N LEU A 27 -10.04 0.82 3.77
CA LEU A 27 -8.96 1.16 2.84
C LEU A 27 -9.50 1.53 1.45
N ARG A 28 -10.60 0.92 0.99
CA ARG A 28 -11.25 1.30 -0.26
C ARG A 28 -11.78 2.74 -0.21
N LEU A 29 -12.47 3.11 0.87
CA LEU A 29 -12.93 4.49 1.07
C LEU A 29 -11.76 5.48 1.13
N LEU A 30 -10.63 5.07 1.72
CA LEU A 30 -9.41 5.88 1.75
C LEU A 30 -8.87 6.11 0.33
N LEU A 31 -8.80 5.06 -0.50
CA LEU A 31 -8.33 5.12 -1.88
C LEU A 31 -9.22 5.97 -2.81
N GLU A 32 -10.49 6.17 -2.46
CA GLU A 32 -11.39 7.05 -3.21
C GLU A 32 -11.09 8.54 -2.98
N ASN A 33 -10.40 8.90 -1.90
CA ASN A 33 -10.17 10.29 -1.52
C ASN A 33 -8.71 10.74 -1.76
N PRO A 34 -8.43 11.55 -2.81
CA PRO A 34 -7.07 12.02 -3.10
C PRO A 34 -6.43 12.83 -1.97
N THR A 35 -7.22 13.50 -1.12
CA THR A 35 -6.69 14.26 0.02
C THR A 35 -6.07 13.36 1.10
N GLN A 36 -6.31 12.04 1.03
CA GLN A 36 -5.79 11.05 1.96
C GLN A 36 -4.65 10.21 1.37
N ASP A 37 -4.23 10.50 0.13
CA ASP A 37 -3.16 9.76 -0.55
C ASP A 37 -1.85 9.81 0.26
N GLU A 38 -1.53 10.96 0.88
CA GLU A 38 -0.35 11.11 1.74
C GLU A 38 -0.44 10.22 2.99
N CYS A 39 -1.58 10.24 3.67
CA CYS A 39 -1.83 9.38 4.83
C CYS A 39 -1.72 7.89 4.47
N LEU A 40 -2.23 7.48 3.31
CA LEU A 40 -2.03 6.12 2.81
C LEU A 40 -0.55 5.80 2.64
N THR A 41 0.23 6.69 1.99
CA THR A 41 1.65 6.46 1.74
C THR A 41 2.48 6.42 3.02
N GLU A 42 2.19 7.28 4.00
CA GLU A 42 2.84 7.26 5.30
C GLU A 42 2.50 5.98 6.08
N GLY A 43 1.22 5.58 6.07
CA GLY A 43 0.79 4.34 6.72
C GLY A 43 1.39 3.10 6.08
N LEU A 44 1.56 3.10 4.75
CA LEU A 44 2.28 2.04 4.05
C LEU A 44 3.75 1.98 4.47
N PHE A 45 4.41 3.14 4.58
CA PHE A 45 5.80 3.20 5.04
C PHE A 45 5.95 2.63 6.46
N VAL A 46 5.07 3.05 7.39
CA VAL A 46 5.04 2.51 8.76
C VAL A 46 4.80 1.00 8.77
N TYR A 47 3.86 0.50 7.96
CA TYR A 47 3.60 -0.94 7.84
C TYR A 47 4.84 -1.73 7.38
N LEU A 48 5.57 -1.23 6.38
CA LEU A 48 6.77 -1.89 5.86
C LEU A 48 7.96 -1.80 6.83
N GLU A 49 8.14 -0.67 7.51
CA GLU A 49 9.17 -0.53 8.55
C GLU A 49 8.90 -1.46 9.75
N ASN A 50 7.65 -1.54 10.22
CA ASN A 50 7.26 -2.47 11.28
C ASN A 50 7.53 -3.92 10.88
N ALA A 51 7.23 -4.28 9.63
CA ALA A 51 7.52 -5.61 9.10
C ALA A 51 9.04 -5.86 8.95
N ALA A 52 9.82 -4.82 8.64
CA ALA A 52 11.27 -4.91 8.54
C ALA A 52 11.96 -5.08 9.90
N GLN A 53 11.40 -4.49 10.96
CA GLN A 53 11.90 -4.58 12.34
C GLN A 53 11.39 -5.82 13.09
N SER A 54 10.40 -6.53 12.54
CA SER A 54 9.86 -7.74 13.14
C SER A 54 10.90 -8.86 13.24
N ARG A 55 10.86 -9.63 14.35
CA ARG A 55 11.70 -10.81 14.56
C ARG A 55 11.55 -11.85 13.44
N PHE A 56 10.36 -11.96 12.88
CA PHE A 56 10.06 -12.88 11.78
C PHE A 56 9.39 -12.14 10.64
N LEU A 57 9.86 -12.43 9.42
CA LEU A 57 9.30 -11.85 8.21
C LEU A 57 8.15 -12.71 7.68
N ASN A 58 6.95 -12.12 7.61
CA ASN A 58 5.81 -12.76 6.94
C ASN A 58 5.72 -12.29 5.48
N SER A 59 6.59 -12.84 4.63
CA SER A 59 6.69 -12.46 3.22
C SER A 59 5.40 -12.73 2.43
N LEU A 60 4.68 -13.81 2.74
CA LEU A 60 3.40 -14.13 2.11
C LEU A 60 2.35 -13.02 2.35
N LYS A 61 2.27 -12.54 3.58
CA LYS A 61 1.34 -11.48 3.97
C LYS A 61 1.68 -10.15 3.29
N LEU A 62 2.96 -9.79 3.25
CA LEU A 62 3.45 -8.59 2.56
C LEU A 62 3.16 -8.64 1.06
N GLY A 63 3.42 -9.78 0.42
CA GLY A 63 3.11 -9.99 -0.99
C GLY A 63 1.62 -9.89 -1.28
N ARG A 64 0.76 -10.49 -0.45
CA ARG A 64 -0.71 -10.34 -0.57
C ARG A 64 -1.16 -8.88 -0.41
N CYS A 65 -0.56 -8.15 0.52
CA CYS A 65 -0.85 -6.73 0.71
C CYS A 65 -0.45 -5.90 -0.52
N GLY A 66 0.74 -6.13 -1.07
CA GLY A 66 1.19 -5.49 -2.30
C GLY A 66 0.30 -5.80 -3.49
N GLU A 67 -0.09 -7.06 -3.66
CA GLU A 67 -1.00 -7.47 -4.73
C GLU A 67 -2.40 -6.84 -4.59
N TRP A 68 -2.94 -6.79 -3.37
CA TRP A 68 -4.22 -6.15 -3.10
C TRP A 68 -4.17 -4.65 -3.40
N LEU A 69 -3.15 -3.94 -2.90
CA LEU A 69 -2.99 -2.51 -3.18
C LEU A 69 -2.84 -2.24 -4.67
N GLY A 70 -2.00 -3.00 -5.37
CA GLY A 70 -1.83 -2.82 -6.81
C GLY A 70 -3.11 -3.07 -7.63
N ASN A 71 -3.98 -3.97 -7.15
CA ASN A 71 -5.27 -4.24 -7.79
C ASN A 71 -6.38 -3.22 -7.49
N ASN A 72 -6.36 -2.58 -6.32
CA ASN A 72 -7.45 -1.72 -5.86
C ASN A 72 -7.08 -0.22 -5.87
N ALA A 73 -5.79 0.12 -5.88
CA ALA A 73 -5.37 1.51 -5.85
C ALA A 73 -5.62 2.21 -7.20
N PRO A 74 -6.09 3.46 -7.17
CA PRO A 74 -6.29 4.26 -8.37
C PRO A 74 -4.97 4.55 -9.07
N ALA A 75 -5.03 4.79 -10.38
CA ALA A 75 -3.85 5.02 -11.23
C ALA A 75 -2.87 6.05 -10.65
N ARG A 76 -3.38 7.15 -10.08
CA ARG A 76 -2.60 8.23 -9.46
C ARG A 76 -1.64 7.77 -8.35
N LEU A 77 -1.93 6.65 -7.69
CA LEU A 77 -1.13 6.11 -6.59
C LEU A 77 -0.11 5.04 -7.04
N GLN A 78 -0.27 4.46 -8.24
CA GLN A 78 0.53 3.29 -8.65
C GLN A 78 2.03 3.60 -8.73
N ILE A 79 2.40 4.81 -9.19
CA ILE A 79 3.80 5.26 -9.19
C ILE A 79 4.32 5.38 -7.76
N ARG A 80 3.57 6.02 -6.86
CA ARG A 80 3.96 6.20 -5.46
C ARG A 80 4.13 4.87 -4.72
N LEU A 81 3.22 3.91 -4.94
CA LEU A 81 3.33 2.56 -4.40
C LEU A 81 4.62 1.87 -4.86
N MET A 82 4.96 2.01 -6.15
CA MET A 82 6.20 1.46 -6.69
C MET A 82 7.45 2.17 -6.13
N GLU A 83 7.42 3.49 -5.95
CA GLU A 83 8.50 4.27 -5.33
C GLU A 83 8.76 3.79 -3.89
N ILE A 84 7.71 3.71 -3.06
CA ILE A 84 7.80 3.24 -1.67
C ILE A 84 8.34 1.81 -1.62
N SER A 85 7.87 0.92 -2.51
CA SER A 85 8.37 -0.46 -2.57
C SER A 85 9.87 -0.58 -2.88
N ARG A 86 10.50 0.48 -3.40
CA ARG A 86 11.92 0.54 -3.77
C ARG A 86 12.76 1.40 -2.82
N SER A 87 12.17 2.00 -1.78
CA SER A 87 12.89 2.91 -0.87
C SER A 87 13.89 2.19 0.05
N SER A 88 13.82 0.86 0.14
CA SER A 88 14.73 0.03 0.94
C SER A 88 15.06 -1.29 0.25
N GLN A 89 16.24 -1.84 0.54
CA GLN A 89 16.66 -3.16 0.07
C GLN A 89 16.19 -4.29 1.00
N HIS A 90 15.52 -3.99 2.11
CA HIS A 90 15.07 -5.00 3.07
C HIS A 90 14.07 -5.99 2.45
N ALA A 91 14.12 -7.25 2.86
CA ALA A 91 13.29 -8.33 2.32
C ALA A 91 11.78 -8.07 2.47
N ALA A 92 11.36 -7.26 3.45
CA ALA A 92 9.97 -6.83 3.61
C ALA A 92 9.46 -6.00 2.43
N TYR A 93 10.26 -5.04 1.98
CA TYR A 93 9.97 -4.19 0.83
C TYR A 93 9.98 -5.00 -0.46
N GLN A 94 10.93 -5.94 -0.60
CA GLN A 94 10.99 -6.84 -1.75
C GLN A 94 9.73 -7.72 -1.84
N ALA A 95 9.31 -8.35 -0.74
CA ALA A 95 8.11 -9.18 -0.72
C ALA A 95 6.84 -8.39 -1.07
N PHE A 96 6.71 -7.17 -0.55
CA PHE A 96 5.62 -6.26 -0.91
C PHE A 96 5.65 -5.89 -2.40
N ARG A 97 6.83 -5.51 -2.91
CA ARG A 97 7.03 -5.17 -4.33
C ARG A 97 6.66 -6.31 -5.26
N ASP A 98 7.02 -7.54 -4.92
CA ASP A 98 6.70 -8.71 -5.73
C ASP A 98 5.18 -8.90 -5.87
N GLY A 99 4.43 -8.58 -4.81
CA GLY A 99 2.97 -8.50 -4.85
C GLY A 99 2.46 -7.40 -5.80
N LEU A 100 3.00 -6.18 -5.66
CA LEU A 100 2.63 -5.06 -6.54
C LEU A 100 2.88 -5.39 -8.02
N VAL A 101 4.04 -5.96 -8.35
CA VAL A 101 4.37 -6.35 -9.72
C VAL A 101 3.41 -7.42 -10.24
N ARG A 102 3.07 -8.42 -9.42
CA ARG A 102 2.11 -9.48 -9.78
C ARG A 102 0.72 -8.93 -10.10
N SER A 103 0.30 -7.87 -9.43
CA SER A 103 -1.00 -7.23 -9.69
C SER A 103 -1.09 -6.58 -11.08
N GLY A 104 0.05 -6.26 -11.72
CA GLY A 104 0.08 -5.49 -12.97
C GLY A 104 -0.57 -4.10 -12.87
N GLY A 105 -0.72 -3.54 -11.65
CA GLY A 105 -1.42 -2.28 -11.41
C GLY A 105 -0.77 -1.09 -12.10
N LEU A 106 0.57 -1.03 -12.07
CA LEU A 106 1.35 0.04 -12.69
C LEU A 106 1.26 0.00 -14.22
N GLU A 107 1.41 -1.18 -14.83
CA GLU A 107 1.32 -1.35 -16.28
C GLU A 107 -0.10 -1.03 -16.80
N ARG A 108 -1.14 -1.37 -16.04
CA ARG A 108 -2.52 -1.02 -16.37
C ARG A 108 -2.78 0.48 -16.26
N ALA A 109 -2.24 1.13 -15.25
CA ALA A 109 -2.39 2.57 -15.03
C ALA A 109 -1.62 3.41 -16.06
N TYR A 110 -0.45 2.92 -16.50
CA TYR A 110 0.45 3.60 -17.42
C TYR A 110 0.90 2.64 -18.52
N PRO A 111 0.01 2.29 -19.48
CA PRO A 111 0.38 1.42 -20.57
C PRO A 111 1.48 2.09 -21.40
N LYS A 112 2.48 1.31 -21.79
CA LYS A 112 3.50 1.79 -22.74
C LYS A 112 2.78 2.25 -24.00
N ALA A 113 3.03 3.48 -24.44
CA ALA A 113 2.49 3.97 -25.70
C ALA A 113 2.81 2.95 -26.81
N ALA A 114 1.79 2.56 -27.57
CA ALA A 114 2.01 1.80 -28.80
C ALA A 114 2.84 2.69 -29.72
N LEU A 115 4.10 2.30 -29.94
CA LEU A 115 4.96 2.88 -30.97
C LEU A 115 4.42 2.52 -32.36
#